data_AF-X1Q5H5-F1
#
_entry.id   AF-X1Q5H5-F1
#
_cell.length_a   1.000
_cell.length_b   1.000
_cell.length_c   1.000
_cell.angle_alpha   90.00
_cell.angle_beta   90.00
_cell.angle_gamma   90.00
#
_symmetry.space_group_name_H-M   'P 1'
#
loop_
_entity.id
_entity.type
_entity.pdbx_description
1 polymer ?
#
loop_
_entity_poly.entity_id
_entity_poly.type
_entity_poly.pdbx_seq_one_letter_code
_entity_poly.pdbx_strand_id
1 'polypeptide(L)'
;MDKVVVTWDYKSQKLEDRKSKITRCFKTCLRCRERKPIYQFSKDKRNTNGRTSVCKKCRIIEYLKYYQENRDRILIVHKKYRDDHERFRAKYYQDYQEKNREKLSKLASEWYQANKEAIKKRNLKYYNANLEACKQRKELWRENNKEKIKKYN
;
A
#
# COMPACT_ATOMS: atom_id res chain seq x y z
N MET A 1 27.80 47.62 -48.95
CA MET A 1 27.30 48.34 -47.76
C MET A 1 25.83 48.04 -47.61
N ASP A 2 25.30 47.48 -46.55
CA ASP A 2 25.76 46.37 -45.73
C ASP A 2 24.50 45.62 -45.35
N LYS A 3 24.57 44.30 -45.42
CA LYS A 3 23.53 43.41 -44.91
C LYS A 3 23.55 43.48 -43.37
N VAL A 4 22.42 43.09 -42.78
CA VAL A 4 22.25 42.58 -41.40
C VAL A 4 21.72 43.59 -40.37
N VAL A 5 20.40 43.83 -40.40
CA VAL A 5 19.63 44.21 -39.20
C VAL A 5 18.29 43.46 -39.14
N VAL A 6 18.30 42.13 -39.24
CA VAL A 6 17.10 41.32 -38.94
C VAL A 6 17.50 39.89 -38.56
N THR A 7 18.28 39.73 -37.49
CA THR A 7 18.56 38.37 -36.94
C THR A 7 18.49 38.27 -35.42
N TRP A 8 18.39 39.39 -34.70
CA TRP A 8 18.30 39.42 -33.23
C TRP A 8 16.88 39.17 -32.70
N ASP A 9 15.85 39.61 -33.42
CA ASP A 9 14.46 39.57 -32.92
C ASP A 9 13.85 38.15 -33.03
N TYR A 10 14.07 37.47 -34.17
CA TYR A 10 13.64 36.08 -34.40
C TYR A 10 14.35 35.06 -33.47
N LYS A 11 15.65 35.26 -33.20
CA LYS A 11 16.39 34.41 -32.25
C LYS A 11 15.88 34.60 -30.81
N SER A 12 15.53 35.83 -30.43
CA SER A 12 14.99 36.14 -29.10
C SER A 12 13.60 35.52 -28.91
N GLN A 13 12.72 35.64 -29.90
CA GLN A 13 11.38 35.03 -29.87
C GLN A 13 11.44 33.50 -29.75
N LYS A 14 12.34 32.85 -30.50
CA LYS A 14 12.55 31.38 -30.45
C LYS A 14 13.16 30.90 -29.12
N LEU A 15 13.96 31.74 -28.46
CA LEU A 15 14.50 31.48 -27.12
C LEU A 15 13.42 31.65 -26.05
N GLU A 16 12.53 32.64 -26.17
CA GLU A 16 11.36 32.83 -25.31
C GLU A 16 10.39 31.63 -25.41
N ASP A 17 10.09 31.16 -26.63
CA ASP A 17 9.24 29.99 -26.88
C ASP A 17 9.85 28.69 -26.35
N ARG A 18 11.17 28.54 -26.50
CA ARG A 18 11.91 27.40 -25.95
C ARG A 18 11.97 27.46 -24.43
N LYS A 19 12.19 28.63 -23.82
CA LYS A 19 12.09 28.85 -22.37
C LYS A 19 10.68 28.49 -21.88
N SER A 20 9.63 28.99 -22.54
CA SER A 20 8.20 28.73 -22.27
C SER A 20 7.82 27.25 -22.33
N LYS A 21 8.29 26.51 -23.35
CA LYS A 21 8.12 25.05 -23.44
C LYS A 21 8.86 24.29 -22.32
N ILE A 22 10.07 24.72 -21.94
CA ILE A 22 10.82 24.14 -20.81
C ILE A 22 10.09 24.42 -19.47
N THR A 23 9.39 25.56 -19.32
CA THR A 23 8.54 25.85 -18.14
C THR A 23 7.31 24.95 -18.02
N ARG A 24 6.85 24.31 -19.11
CA ARG A 24 5.81 23.27 -19.03
C ARG A 24 6.33 21.92 -18.50
N CYS A 25 7.63 21.65 -18.61
CA CYS A 25 8.24 20.41 -18.10
C CYS A 25 8.75 20.53 -16.66
N PHE A 26 8.95 21.76 -16.16
CA PHE A 26 9.48 22.04 -14.84
C PHE A 26 8.66 23.07 -14.08
N LYS A 27 8.45 22.84 -12.79
CA LYS A 27 7.73 23.73 -11.88
C LYS A 27 8.56 23.95 -10.61
N THR A 28 8.49 25.16 -10.08
CA THR A 28 9.10 25.49 -8.79
C THR A 28 8.15 25.13 -7.66
N CYS A 29 8.66 24.38 -6.67
CA CYS A 29 7.90 24.03 -5.47
C CYS A 29 7.73 25.25 -4.56
N LEU A 30 6.51 25.59 -4.16
CA LEU A 30 6.30 26.73 -3.24
C LEU A 30 6.80 26.48 -1.81
N ARG A 31 7.04 25.21 -1.44
CA ARG A 31 7.53 24.85 -0.09
C ARG A 31 9.05 24.83 0.00
N CYS A 32 9.74 24.07 -0.86
CA CYS A 32 11.21 23.99 -0.85
C CYS A 32 11.90 24.90 -1.86
N ARG A 33 11.14 25.66 -2.68
CA ARG A 33 11.65 26.62 -3.68
C ARG A 33 12.55 26.05 -4.78
N GLU A 34 12.74 24.73 -4.83
CA GLU A 34 13.48 24.07 -5.90
C GLU A 34 12.66 23.93 -7.20
N ARG A 35 13.32 24.14 -8.34
CA ARG A 35 12.80 23.84 -9.68
C ARG A 35 12.87 22.33 -9.92
N LYS A 36 11.71 21.69 -10.13
CA LYS A 36 11.58 20.24 -10.27
C LYS A 36 10.77 19.86 -11.50
N PRO A 37 10.97 18.67 -12.08
CA PRO A 37 10.11 18.18 -13.15
C PRO A 37 8.63 18.10 -12.75
N ILE A 38 7.71 18.34 -13.68
CA ILE A 38 6.26 18.34 -13.41
C ILE A 38 5.70 17.02 -12.86
N TYR A 39 6.35 15.88 -13.11
CA TYR A 39 5.90 14.58 -12.57
C TYR A 39 6.13 14.45 -11.06
N GLN A 40 7.01 15.30 -10.49
CA GLN A 40 7.19 15.41 -9.04
C GLN A 40 6.08 16.22 -8.37
N PHE A 41 5.11 16.72 -9.14
CA PHE A 41 3.92 17.39 -8.65
C PHE A 41 2.69 16.54 -8.99
N SER A 42 1.78 16.42 -8.01
CA SER A 42 0.55 15.66 -8.19
C SER A 42 -0.40 16.39 -9.15
N LYS A 43 -1.29 15.64 -9.80
CA LYS A 43 -2.35 16.22 -10.62
C LYS A 43 -3.37 16.92 -9.70
N ASP A 44 -3.79 18.13 -10.05
CA ASP A 44 -4.87 18.84 -9.35
C ASP A 44 -5.68 19.61 -10.40
N LYS A 45 -6.91 19.15 -10.66
CA LYS A 45 -7.79 19.71 -11.70
C LYS A 45 -8.30 21.10 -11.35
N ARG A 46 -8.22 21.52 -10.09
CA ARG A 46 -8.67 22.84 -9.63
C ARG A 46 -7.66 23.94 -9.97
N ASN A 47 -6.40 23.57 -10.23
CA ASN A 47 -5.35 24.53 -10.57
C ASN A 47 -5.31 24.74 -12.09
N THR A 48 -5.08 25.98 -12.52
CA THR A 48 -4.99 26.39 -13.93
C THR A 48 -4.02 25.52 -14.76
N ASN A 49 -2.92 25.08 -14.15
CA ASN A 49 -1.89 24.26 -14.81
C ASN A 49 -2.05 22.75 -14.55
N GLY A 50 -3.16 22.31 -13.94
CA GLY A 50 -3.47 20.90 -13.70
C GLY A 50 -2.56 20.18 -12.69
N ARG A 51 -1.70 20.91 -11.98
CA ARG A 51 -0.65 20.38 -11.08
C ARG A 51 -0.63 21.11 -9.75
N THR A 52 -0.24 20.44 -8.68
CA THR A 52 -0.06 21.04 -7.36
C THR A 52 1.06 22.08 -7.35
N SER A 53 0.97 23.07 -6.48
CA SER A 53 2.02 24.08 -6.25
C SER A 53 3.20 23.55 -5.43
N VAL A 54 2.96 22.51 -4.63
CA VAL A 54 3.94 21.86 -3.76
C VAL A 54 4.32 20.50 -4.35
N CYS A 55 5.61 20.15 -4.27
CA CYS A 55 6.13 18.87 -4.75
C CYS A 55 5.70 17.71 -3.82
N LYS A 56 5.70 16.49 -4.36
CA LYS A 56 5.34 15.26 -3.64
C LYS A 56 6.19 15.07 -2.37
N LYS A 57 7.51 15.34 -2.44
CA LYS A 57 8.41 15.21 -1.28
C LYS A 57 7.98 16.08 -0.11
N CYS A 58 7.75 17.37 -0.36
CA CYS A 58 7.29 18.30 0.69
C CYS A 58 5.92 17.90 1.26
N ARG A 59 5.00 17.43 0.40
CA ARG A 59 3.69 16.93 0.87
C ARG A 59 3.81 15.68 1.73
N ILE A 60 4.73 14.77 1.40
CA ILE A 60 4.99 13.56 2.20
C ILE A 60 5.52 13.96 3.57
N ILE A 61 6.49 14.88 3.64
CA ILE A 61 7.05 15.36 4.91
C ILE A 61 5.96 15.98 5.78
N GLU A 62 5.13 16.86 5.21
CA GLU A 62 4.01 17.49 5.91
C GLU A 62 2.97 16.47 6.39
N TYR A 63 2.62 15.50 5.53
CA TYR A 63 1.71 14.41 5.89
C TYR A 63 2.26 13.55 7.03
N LEU A 64 3.54 13.19 7.00
CA LEU A 64 4.18 12.40 8.04
C LEU A 64 4.18 13.16 9.38
N LYS A 65 4.47 14.45 9.36
CA LYS A 65 4.39 15.31 10.56
C LYS A 65 2.97 15.34 11.12
N TYR A 66 1.97 15.61 10.28
CA TYR A 66 0.57 15.59 10.68
C TYR A 66 0.15 14.22 11.26
N TYR A 67 0.55 13.13 10.60
CA TYR A 67 0.24 11.78 11.05
C TYR A 67 0.87 11.46 12.41
N GLN A 68 2.13 11.85 12.63
CA GLN A 68 2.81 11.66 13.92
C GLN A 68 2.12 12.44 15.04
N GLU A 69 1.82 13.72 14.81
CA GLU A 69 1.15 14.59 15.79
C GLU A 69 -0.29 14.15 16.10
N ASN A 70 -0.97 13.49 15.16
CA ASN A 70 -2.37 13.09 15.29
C ASN A 70 -2.56 11.56 15.33
N ARG A 71 -1.49 10.81 15.58
CA ARG A 71 -1.46 9.35 15.42
C ARG A 71 -2.58 8.68 16.20
N ASP A 72 -2.71 9.00 17.48
CA ASP A 72 -3.67 8.34 18.36
C ASP A 72 -5.11 8.67 17.98
N ARG A 73 -5.38 9.94 17.65
CA ARG A 73 -6.69 10.37 17.13
C ARG A 73 -7.06 9.62 15.85
N ILE A 74 -6.13 9.52 14.90
CA ILE A 74 -6.36 8.79 13.63
C ILE A 74 -6.64 7.31 13.91
N LEU A 75 -5.89 6.68 14.81
CA LEU A 75 -6.08 5.28 15.18
C LEU A 75 -7.43 5.03 15.87
N ILE A 76 -7.85 5.94 16.76
CA ILE A 76 -9.17 5.87 17.43
C ILE A 76 -10.29 5.97 16.40
N VAL A 77 -10.23 6.95 15.48
CA VAL A 77 -11.24 7.11 14.43
C VAL A 77 -11.29 5.90 13.51
N HIS A 78 -10.13 5.38 13.10
CA HIS A 78 -10.06 4.17 12.28
C HIS A 78 -10.60 2.94 13.01
N LYS A 79 -10.37 2.82 14.33
CA LYS A 79 -10.94 1.75 15.13
C LYS A 79 -12.45 1.86 15.17
N LYS A 80 -12.99 3.03 15.53
CA LYS A 80 -14.43 3.28 15.54
C LYS A 80 -15.09 2.95 14.21
N TYR A 81 -14.49 3.39 13.09
CA TYR A 81 -15.00 3.05 11.76
C TYR A 81 -15.04 1.54 11.50
N ARG A 82 -14.00 0.79 11.90
CA ARG A 82 -13.98 -0.67 11.76
C ARG A 82 -15.06 -1.35 12.61
N ASP A 83 -15.24 -0.87 13.84
CA ASP A 83 -16.21 -1.43 14.80
C ASP A 83 -17.65 -1.15 14.33
N ASP A 84 -17.95 0.10 13.96
CA ASP A 84 -19.27 0.52 13.46
C ASP A 84 -19.69 -0.23 12.18
N HIS A 85 -18.71 -0.64 11.36
CA HIS A 85 -18.93 -1.32 10.09
C HIS A 85 -18.59 -2.82 10.14
N GLU A 86 -18.34 -3.40 11.32
CA GLU A 86 -17.96 -4.80 11.48
C GLU A 86 -19.00 -5.73 10.87
N ARG A 87 -20.28 -5.48 11.16
CA ARG A 87 -21.41 -6.30 10.67
C ARG A 87 -21.55 -6.25 9.14
N PHE A 88 -21.40 -5.07 8.54
CA PHE A 88 -21.45 -4.92 7.08
C PHE A 88 -20.26 -5.58 6.41
N ARG A 89 -19.07 -5.48 7.04
CA ARG A 89 -17.86 -6.13 6.57
C ARG A 89 -18.02 -7.65 6.61
N ALA A 90 -18.49 -8.23 7.72
CA ALA A 90 -18.73 -9.66 7.85
C ALA A 90 -19.70 -10.17 6.77
N LYS A 91 -20.85 -9.50 6.61
CA LYS A 91 -21.82 -9.85 5.56
C LYS A 91 -21.23 -9.76 4.15
N TYR A 92 -20.50 -8.68 3.85
CA TYR A 92 -19.82 -8.52 2.57
C TYR A 92 -18.81 -9.66 2.30
N TYR A 93 -18.01 -10.05 3.29
CA TYR A 93 -17.06 -11.14 3.13
C TYR A 93 -17.75 -12.49 2.98
N GLN A 94 -18.85 -12.73 3.68
CA GLN A 94 -19.66 -13.93 3.52
C GLN A 94 -20.20 -14.02 2.08
N ASP A 95 -20.85 -12.97 1.59
CA ASP A 95 -21.37 -12.90 0.22
C ASP A 95 -20.26 -13.07 -0.81
N TYR A 96 -19.08 -12.46 -0.57
CA TYR A 96 -17.92 -12.61 -1.45
C TYR A 96 -17.42 -14.06 -1.47
N GLN A 97 -17.31 -14.70 -0.31
CA GLN A 97 -16.88 -16.10 -0.20
C GLN A 97 -17.86 -17.05 -0.89
N GLU A 98 -19.17 -16.83 -0.72
CA GLU A 98 -20.20 -17.65 -1.36
C GLU A 98 -20.14 -17.52 -2.89
N LYS A 99 -20.16 -16.28 -3.40
CA LYS A 99 -20.11 -16.00 -4.85
C LYS A 99 -18.80 -16.42 -5.51
N ASN A 100 -17.70 -16.49 -4.75
CA ASN A 100 -16.37 -16.85 -5.27
C ASN A 100 -15.87 -18.19 -4.73
N ARG A 101 -16.75 -19.03 -4.17
CA ARG A 101 -16.36 -20.26 -3.45
C ARG A 101 -15.44 -21.16 -4.27
N GLU A 102 -15.80 -21.42 -5.51
CA GLU A 102 -15.03 -22.30 -6.41
C GLU A 102 -13.68 -21.68 -6.76
N LYS A 103 -13.66 -20.39 -7.09
CA LYS A 103 -12.43 -19.65 -7.40
C LYS A 103 -11.47 -19.64 -6.21
N LEU A 104 -11.99 -19.38 -5.01
CA LEU A 104 -11.20 -19.38 -3.78
C LEU A 104 -10.68 -20.78 -3.46
N SER A 105 -11.50 -21.81 -3.63
CA SER A 105 -11.08 -23.21 -3.46
C SER A 105 -9.95 -23.60 -4.41
N LYS A 106 -10.08 -23.25 -5.69
CA LYS A 106 -9.05 -23.49 -6.70
C LYS A 106 -7.74 -22.79 -6.35
N LEU A 107 -7.79 -21.49 -6.05
CA LEU A 107 -6.61 -20.71 -5.65
C LEU A 107 -5.96 -21.27 -4.38
N ALA A 108 -6.76 -21.69 -3.39
CA ALA A 108 -6.25 -22.30 -2.17
C ALA A 108 -5.55 -23.63 -2.44
N SER A 109 -6.12 -24.46 -3.32
CA SER A 109 -5.53 -25.72 -3.75
C SER A 109 -4.21 -25.51 -4.49
N GLU A 110 -4.19 -24.60 -5.47
CA GLU A 110 -2.99 -24.25 -6.23
C GLU A 110 -1.87 -23.71 -5.31
N TRP A 111 -2.22 -22.80 -4.40
CA TRP A 111 -1.29 -22.27 -3.41
C TRP A 111 -0.77 -23.38 -2.50
N TYR A 112 -1.64 -24.26 -2.01
CA TYR A 112 -1.22 -25.38 -1.16
C TYR A 112 -0.28 -26.33 -1.90
N GLN A 113 -0.59 -26.73 -3.14
CA GLN A 113 0.26 -27.62 -3.92
C GLN A 113 1.64 -27.01 -4.19
N ALA A 114 1.69 -25.72 -4.51
CA ALA A 114 2.95 -25.01 -4.73
C ALA A 114 3.79 -24.87 -3.45
N ASN A 115 3.15 -24.82 -2.27
CA ASN A 115 3.82 -24.55 -1.00
C ASN A 115 3.92 -25.76 -0.06
N LYS A 116 3.39 -26.93 -0.43
CA LYS A 116 3.26 -28.10 0.46
C LYS A 116 4.59 -28.54 1.08
N GLU A 117 5.67 -28.55 0.30
CA GLU A 117 6.98 -28.99 0.80
C GLU A 117 7.61 -27.95 1.74
N ALA A 118 7.44 -26.66 1.45
CA ALA A 118 7.86 -25.59 2.35
C ALA A 118 7.08 -25.63 3.68
N ILE A 119 5.77 -25.90 3.62
CA ILE A 119 4.91 -26.08 4.79
C ILE A 119 5.38 -27.28 5.61
N LYS A 120 5.59 -28.44 4.99
CA LYS A 120 6.09 -29.65 5.66
C LYS A 120 7.44 -29.39 6.34
N LYS A 121 8.38 -28.77 5.63
CA LYS A 121 9.71 -28.42 6.17
C LYS A 121 9.60 -27.50 7.37
N ARG A 122 8.78 -26.45 7.28
CA ARG A 122 8.51 -25.52 8.39
C ARG A 122 7.89 -26.23 9.59
N ASN A 123 6.89 -27.07 9.33
CA ASN A 123 6.18 -27.80 10.39
C ASN A 123 7.09 -28.82 11.07
N LEU A 124 7.95 -29.52 10.32
CA LEU A 124 8.94 -30.44 10.87
C LEU A 124 9.96 -29.70 11.75
N LYS A 125 10.46 -28.54 11.28
CA LYS A 125 11.36 -27.70 12.07
C LYS A 125 10.71 -27.25 13.38
N TYR A 126 9.45 -26.80 13.33
CA TYR A 126 8.70 -26.41 14.51
C TYR A 126 8.50 -27.58 15.46
N TYR A 127 8.07 -28.74 14.95
CA TYR A 127 7.85 -29.95 15.74
C TYR A 127 9.13 -30.40 16.46
N ASN A 128 10.25 -30.47 15.74
CA ASN A 128 11.53 -30.89 16.33
C ASN A 128 12.02 -29.91 17.40
N ALA A 129 11.86 -28.60 17.17
CA ALA A 129 12.24 -27.57 18.14
C ALA A 129 11.31 -27.52 19.37
N ASN A 130 10.09 -28.05 19.28
CA ASN A 130 9.07 -27.98 20.34
C ASN A 130 8.59 -29.38 20.76
N LEU A 131 9.43 -30.41 20.58
CA LEU A 131 9.04 -31.82 20.72
C LEU A 131 8.39 -32.11 22.08
N GLU A 132 9.02 -31.65 23.17
CA GLU A 132 8.52 -31.87 24.53
C GLU A 132 7.22 -31.12 24.80
N ALA A 133 7.09 -29.87 24.35
CA ALA A 133 5.84 -29.13 24.45
C ALA A 133 4.71 -29.77 23.64
N CYS A 134 5.02 -30.34 22.47
CA CYS A 134 4.06 -31.11 21.67
C CYS A 134 3.62 -32.39 22.38
N LYS A 135 4.55 -33.13 23.00
CA LYS A 135 4.24 -34.35 23.78
C LYS A 135 3.37 -34.04 24.99
N GLN A 136 3.75 -33.03 25.78
CA GLN A 136 2.99 -32.60 26.97
C GLN A 136 1.56 -32.19 26.59
N ARG A 137 1.40 -31.42 25.51
CA ARG A 137 0.07 -31.04 24.99
C ARG A 137 -0.76 -32.24 24.56
N LYS A 138 -0.13 -33.24 23.93
CA LYS A 138 -0.78 -34.48 23.54
C LYS A 138 -1.25 -35.26 24.77
N GLU A 139 -0.42 -35.34 25.81
CA GLU A 139 -0.78 -36.04 27.05
C GLU A 139 -1.94 -35.34 27.76
N LEU A 140 -1.86 -34.02 27.94
CA LEU A 140 -2.93 -33.22 28.54
C LEU A 140 -4.26 -33.39 27.78
N TRP A 141 -4.21 -33.46 26.44
CA TRP A 141 -5.40 -33.73 25.64
C TRP A 141 -5.97 -35.12 25.92
N ARG A 142 -5.13 -36.16 26.00
CA ARG A 142 -5.60 -37.52 26.34
C ARG A 142 -6.24 -37.55 27.72
N GLU A 143 -5.60 -36.96 28.71
CA GLU A 143 -6.12 -36.90 30.09
C GLU A 143 -7.48 -36.22 30.15
N ASN A 144 -7.60 -35.04 29.56
CA ASN A 144 -8.84 -34.27 29.54
C ASN A 144 -9.95 -34.91 28.70
N ASN A 145 -9.61 -35.86 27.82
CA ASN A 145 -10.56 -36.57 26.97
C ASN A 145 -10.64 -38.08 27.27
N LYS A 146 -10.15 -38.54 28.44
CA LYS A 146 -10.12 -39.95 28.85
C LYS A 146 -11.47 -40.66 28.67
N GLU A 147 -12.56 -40.05 29.15
CA GLU A 147 -13.91 -40.63 29.06
C GLU A 147 -14.43 -40.70 27.63
N LYS A 148 -14.07 -39.74 26.77
CA LYS A 148 -14.39 -39.80 25.33
C LYS A 148 -13.62 -40.93 24.67
N ILE A 149 -12.33 -41.08 24.96
CA ILE A 149 -11.48 -42.14 24.38
C ILE A 149 -11.99 -43.53 24.77
N LYS A 150 -12.39 -43.73 26.04
CA LYS A 150 -12.99 -45.00 26.51
C LYS A 150 -14.28 -45.39 25.77
N LYS A 151 -15.05 -44.43 25.25
CA LYS A 151 -16.28 -44.71 24.50
C LYS A 151 -16.04 -45.27 23.09
N TYR A 152 -14.82 -45.10 22.55
CA TYR A 152 -14.45 -45.52 21.20
C TYR A 152 -13.44 -46.68 21.15
N ASN A 153 -12.94 -47.11 22.31
CA ASN A 153 -12.06 -48.27 22.48
C ASN A 153 -12.83 -49.42 23.12
#